data_AF-A0A9P9WG98-F1
#
_entry.id   AF-A0A9P9WG98-F1
#
_cell.length_a   1.000
_cell.length_b   1.000
_cell.length_c   1.000
_cell.angle_alpha   90.00
_cell.angle_beta   90.00
_cell.angle_gamma   90.00
#
_symmetry.space_group_name_H-M   'P 1'
#
loop_
_entity.id
_entity.type
_entity.pdbx_description
1 polymer ?
#
loop_
_entity_poly.entity_id
_entity_poly.type
_entity_poly.pdbx_seq_one_letter_code
_entity_poly.pdbx_strand_id
1 'polypeptide(L)'
;MPENSILRNPPAPPSPTQAGIVPNCEVWVQVNKGDFCRQIGLNINMPYTNFCNMNKAVLGFDCNNCDQGLWAGFWYCMGLSGSSSTSQVITIKPTYPASPLGSKTESAVTTKPTGGSSPSVTAVTTSQASSATSQPTSKPTSLVTSPSPAASTSKTPSPASSPASSSSAAAPAPNNGGIVAPGGSSYVGCVSEINGGRTLNAWSTARADMSIDLCLSLCSKQGLPFAGVEYGSECFCGTQLAPAARVDPGAGFCDMRCGGNKAQVCGGRSLLSVFKNASMAGPAIPPKAGDGGAFAFAGCYEESSPRALPAAVTNDGGMTVDACARFCDRQGFAFAGLEYGRECWCAKAITPAARKTDDGRCDMQCAGAAGSQYCGGSGAIQIYSKAGAKKRSPGPDHVTRVGGDGRPTVVKTVRMVRRGRFGRREKYGF
;
A
#
# COMPACT_ATOMS: atom_id res chain seq x y z
N MET A 1 -4.90 4.97 -10.02
CA MET A 1 -4.91 4.59 -11.45
C MET A 1 -6.21 5.07 -12.07
N PRO A 2 -6.26 5.41 -13.37
CA PRO A 2 -7.51 5.31 -14.11
C PRO A 2 -7.99 3.85 -14.12
N GLU A 3 -9.30 3.63 -14.21
CA GLU A 3 -9.87 2.29 -14.33
C GLU A 3 -9.67 1.76 -15.77
N ASN A 4 -9.47 0.46 -15.94
CA ASN A 4 -9.29 -0.14 -17.26
C ASN A 4 -10.61 -0.13 -18.06
N SER A 5 -10.55 0.22 -19.35
CA SER A 5 -11.67 0.04 -20.26
C SER A 5 -11.99 -1.45 -20.44
N ILE A 6 -13.09 -1.93 -19.87
CA ILE A 6 -13.57 -3.30 -20.03
C ILE A 6 -14.73 -3.32 -21.02
N LEU A 7 -14.63 -4.18 -22.03
CA LEU A 7 -15.67 -4.41 -23.04
C LEU A 7 -16.22 -5.83 -22.90
N ARG A 8 -17.54 -5.98 -22.96
CA ARG A 8 -18.24 -7.27 -22.79
C ARG A 8 -19.12 -7.58 -23.99
N ASN A 9 -19.06 -8.82 -24.43
CA ASN A 9 -19.79 -9.43 -25.55
C ASN A 9 -19.87 -8.51 -26.80
N PRO A 10 -18.73 -7.98 -27.31
CA PRO A 10 -18.74 -7.18 -28.52
C PRO A 10 -19.06 -8.06 -29.75
N PRO A 11 -19.68 -7.52 -30.81
CA PRO A 11 -20.06 -8.29 -32.01
C PRO A 11 -18.87 -8.75 -32.86
N ALA A 12 -17.67 -8.22 -32.59
CA ALA A 12 -16.39 -8.64 -33.13
C ALA A 12 -15.28 -8.30 -32.12
N PRO A 13 -14.08 -8.91 -32.21
CA PRO A 13 -12.93 -8.50 -31.42
C PRO A 13 -12.65 -6.99 -31.55
N PRO A 14 -12.36 -6.27 -30.44
CA PRO A 14 -11.98 -4.87 -30.49
C PRO A 14 -10.60 -4.69 -31.14
N SER A 15 -10.24 -3.43 -31.42
CA SER A 15 -8.99 -3.06 -32.11
C SER A 15 -8.28 -1.91 -31.37
N PRO A 16 -6.94 -1.90 -31.31
CA PRO A 16 -6.02 -2.91 -31.84
C PRO A 16 -5.86 -4.12 -30.90
N THR A 17 -5.65 -5.30 -31.48
CA THR A 17 -5.34 -6.56 -30.79
C THR A 17 -4.03 -7.13 -31.31
N GLN A 18 -3.38 -8.00 -30.52
CA GLN A 18 -2.24 -8.79 -30.99
C GLN A 18 -2.68 -10.17 -31.47
N ALA A 19 -1.85 -10.82 -32.29
CA ALA A 19 -2.14 -12.14 -32.85
C ALA A 19 -2.07 -13.26 -31.80
N GLY A 20 -2.86 -14.33 -31.99
CA GLY A 20 -2.83 -15.52 -31.14
C GLY A 20 -3.48 -15.37 -29.75
N ILE A 21 -4.31 -14.33 -29.58
CA ILE A 21 -5.37 -14.30 -28.55
C ILE A 21 -6.41 -15.38 -28.86
N VAL A 22 -7.07 -15.96 -27.84
CA VAL A 22 -8.06 -17.03 -28.05
C VAL A 22 -9.26 -16.53 -28.88
N PRO A 23 -9.73 -17.33 -29.87
CA PRO A 23 -10.66 -16.85 -30.90
C PRO A 23 -12.08 -16.54 -30.38
N ASN A 24 -12.51 -17.20 -29.30
CA ASN A 24 -13.87 -17.09 -28.77
C ASN A 24 -13.98 -16.06 -27.63
N CYS A 25 -13.13 -15.04 -27.60
CA CYS A 25 -13.09 -14.13 -26.46
C CYS A 25 -14.25 -13.12 -26.44
N GLU A 26 -14.91 -13.03 -25.29
CA GLU A 26 -16.13 -12.25 -25.11
C GLU A 26 -15.99 -11.16 -24.04
N VAL A 27 -15.02 -11.26 -23.13
CA VAL A 27 -14.65 -10.18 -22.20
C VAL A 27 -13.24 -9.69 -22.52
N TRP A 28 -13.11 -8.40 -22.81
CA TRP A 28 -11.88 -7.77 -23.27
C TRP A 28 -11.47 -6.60 -22.37
N VAL A 29 -10.17 -6.33 -22.27
CA VAL A 29 -9.61 -5.18 -21.54
C VAL A 29 -8.63 -4.39 -22.39
N GLN A 30 -8.74 -3.07 -22.36
CA GLN A 30 -7.72 -2.19 -22.90
C GLN A 30 -6.66 -1.88 -21.83
N VAL A 31 -5.40 -2.03 -22.22
CA VAL A 31 -4.23 -1.85 -21.33
C VAL A 31 -3.77 -0.40 -21.39
N ASN A 32 -3.68 0.27 -20.23
CA ASN A 32 -3.19 1.64 -20.14
C ASN A 32 -1.65 1.67 -20.04
N LYS A 33 -1.05 2.84 -20.29
CA LYS A 33 0.38 3.05 -20.09
C LYS A 33 0.71 2.97 -18.59
N GLY A 34 1.48 1.95 -18.20
CA GLY A 34 1.87 1.68 -16.81
C GLY A 34 1.08 0.56 -16.13
N ASP A 35 0.13 -0.06 -16.83
CA ASP A 35 -0.47 -1.32 -16.40
C ASP A 35 0.49 -2.50 -16.63
N PHE A 36 0.29 -3.56 -15.85
CA PHE A 36 1.07 -4.80 -15.86
C PHE A 36 0.14 -5.99 -15.58
N CYS A 37 0.51 -7.20 -16.01
CA CYS A 37 -0.38 -8.37 -16.04
C CYS A 37 -1.02 -8.70 -14.69
N ARG A 38 -0.24 -8.58 -13.61
CA ARG A 38 -0.71 -8.87 -12.25
C ARG A 38 -1.80 -7.88 -11.81
N GLN A 39 -1.68 -6.60 -12.16
CA GLN A 39 -2.73 -5.60 -11.88
C GLN A 39 -4.02 -5.93 -12.63
N ILE A 40 -3.92 -6.32 -13.91
CA ILE A 40 -5.08 -6.63 -14.75
C ILE A 40 -5.85 -7.83 -14.19
N GLY A 41 -5.18 -8.93 -13.83
CA GLY A 41 -5.82 -10.09 -13.21
C GLY A 41 -6.47 -9.78 -11.85
N LEU A 42 -5.78 -9.01 -11.00
CA LEU A 42 -6.32 -8.56 -9.71
C LEU A 42 -7.57 -7.70 -9.86
N ASN A 43 -7.59 -6.75 -10.80
CA ASN A 43 -8.70 -5.83 -11.04
C ASN A 43 -10.02 -6.53 -11.43
N ILE A 44 -9.97 -7.78 -11.91
CA ILE A 44 -11.16 -8.58 -12.26
C ILE A 44 -11.32 -9.86 -11.43
N ASN A 45 -10.60 -9.98 -10.31
CA ASN A 45 -10.64 -11.14 -9.41
C ASN A 45 -10.41 -12.48 -10.13
N MET A 46 -9.44 -12.53 -11.04
CA MET A 46 -9.20 -13.64 -11.96
C MET A 46 -7.71 -14.05 -11.94
N PRO A 47 -7.36 -15.35 -11.83
CA PRO A 47 -5.96 -15.77 -11.79
C PRO A 47 -5.24 -15.30 -13.07
N TYR A 48 -4.19 -14.48 -12.93
CA TYR A 48 -3.56 -13.89 -14.12
C TYR A 48 -2.90 -14.92 -15.05
N THR A 49 -2.65 -16.14 -14.58
CA THR A 49 -2.30 -17.30 -15.43
C THR A 49 -3.38 -17.64 -16.46
N ASN A 50 -4.66 -17.49 -16.13
CA ASN A 50 -5.75 -17.63 -17.11
C ASN A 50 -5.75 -16.45 -18.10
N PHE A 51 -5.44 -15.23 -17.66
CA PHE A 51 -5.20 -14.09 -18.55
C PHE A 51 -4.03 -14.36 -19.51
N CYS A 52 -2.90 -14.92 -19.04
CA CYS A 52 -1.81 -15.37 -19.89
C CYS A 52 -2.26 -16.44 -20.89
N ASN A 53 -2.94 -17.49 -20.42
CA ASN A 53 -3.42 -18.60 -21.25
C ASN A 53 -4.36 -18.14 -22.38
N MET A 54 -5.21 -17.14 -22.12
CA MET A 54 -6.10 -16.55 -23.12
C MET A 54 -5.39 -15.63 -24.14
N ASN A 55 -4.13 -15.26 -23.88
CA ASN A 55 -3.30 -14.39 -24.74
C ASN A 55 -1.89 -15.00 -24.97
N LYS A 56 -1.77 -16.33 -24.91
CA LYS A 56 -0.51 -17.07 -24.68
C LYS A 56 0.56 -16.89 -25.75
N ALA A 57 0.16 -16.59 -26.99
CA ALA A 57 1.10 -16.33 -28.08
C ALA A 57 1.94 -15.05 -27.86
N VAL A 58 1.46 -14.15 -27.00
CA VAL A 58 2.06 -12.84 -26.71
C VAL A 58 2.61 -12.82 -25.28
N LEU A 59 1.81 -13.29 -24.31
CA LEU A 59 2.13 -13.22 -22.88
C LEU A 59 2.95 -14.44 -22.38
N GLY A 60 3.12 -15.45 -23.25
CA GLY A 60 3.86 -16.68 -22.94
C GLY A 60 3.00 -17.77 -22.30
N PHE A 61 3.40 -19.03 -22.48
CA PHE A 61 2.67 -20.20 -21.98
C PHE A 61 2.59 -20.27 -20.45
N ASP A 62 3.64 -19.80 -19.75
CA ASP A 62 3.71 -19.74 -18.27
C ASP A 62 3.76 -18.29 -17.76
N CYS A 63 3.11 -17.35 -18.45
CA CYS A 63 3.24 -15.90 -18.22
C CYS A 63 4.67 -15.35 -18.34
N ASN A 64 5.63 -16.12 -18.87
CA ASN A 64 7.05 -15.80 -18.85
C ASN A 64 7.43 -14.54 -19.67
N ASN A 65 6.53 -14.05 -20.53
CA ASN A 65 6.69 -12.81 -21.30
C ASN A 65 5.63 -11.74 -20.93
N CYS A 66 4.82 -11.94 -19.90
CA CYS A 66 3.55 -11.23 -19.74
C CYS A 66 3.68 -9.70 -19.75
N ASP A 67 4.49 -9.13 -18.85
CA ASP A 67 4.64 -7.67 -18.75
C ASP A 67 5.44 -7.03 -19.90
N GLN A 68 6.14 -7.85 -20.71
CA GLN A 68 6.88 -7.39 -21.90
C GLN A 68 6.04 -7.51 -23.18
N GLY A 69 5.09 -8.44 -23.22
CA GLY A 69 4.09 -8.60 -24.29
C GLY A 69 2.89 -7.66 -24.14
N LEU A 70 2.71 -7.01 -22.99
CA LEU A 70 1.68 -6.00 -22.76
C LEU A 70 2.04 -4.66 -23.43
N TRP A 71 1.30 -4.32 -24.49
CA TRP A 71 1.40 -3.06 -25.21
C TRP A 71 0.25 -2.15 -24.80
N ALA A 72 0.57 -0.92 -24.40
CA ALA A 72 -0.43 0.07 -24.05
C ALA A 72 -1.28 0.47 -25.26
N GLY A 73 -2.59 0.66 -25.05
CA GLY A 73 -3.59 0.92 -26.07
C GLY A 73 -4.19 -0.32 -26.72
N PHE A 74 -3.57 -1.50 -26.56
CA PHE A 74 -4.07 -2.76 -27.11
C PHE A 74 -5.10 -3.44 -26.21
N TRP A 75 -5.94 -4.26 -26.84
CA TRP A 75 -6.94 -5.09 -26.19
C TRP A 75 -6.48 -6.53 -26.00
N TYR A 76 -6.83 -7.11 -24.86
CA TYR A 76 -6.48 -8.47 -24.45
C TYR A 76 -7.71 -9.21 -23.93
N CYS A 77 -7.70 -10.53 -24.08
CA CYS A 77 -8.80 -11.37 -23.61
C CYS A 77 -8.77 -11.59 -22.10
N MET A 78 -9.93 -11.48 -21.46
CA MET A 78 -10.16 -11.73 -20.02
C MET A 78 -11.21 -12.81 -19.75
N GLY A 79 -11.96 -13.30 -20.73
CA GLY A 79 -12.95 -14.35 -20.49
C GLY A 79 -13.79 -14.76 -21.70
N LEU A 80 -14.39 -15.94 -21.58
CA LEU A 80 -15.36 -16.54 -22.49
C LEU A 80 -16.73 -16.58 -21.78
N SER A 81 -17.85 -16.45 -22.50
CA SER A 81 -19.18 -16.57 -21.89
C SER A 81 -19.38 -17.94 -21.24
N GLY A 82 -20.17 -17.97 -20.16
CA GLY A 82 -20.32 -19.15 -19.30
C GLY A 82 -19.31 -19.22 -18.16
N SER A 83 -18.16 -18.52 -18.23
CA SER A 83 -17.24 -18.34 -17.09
C SER A 83 -17.76 -17.32 -16.05
N SER A 84 -19.03 -17.46 -15.65
CA SER A 84 -19.51 -16.88 -14.40
C SER A 84 -18.69 -17.45 -13.26
N SER A 85 -18.18 -16.58 -12.37
CA SER A 85 -17.42 -16.96 -11.18
C SER A 85 -18.33 -17.58 -10.12
N THR A 86 -18.85 -18.78 -10.43
CA THR A 86 -19.44 -19.69 -9.47
C THR A 86 -18.37 -20.01 -8.43
N SER A 87 -18.41 -19.25 -7.34
CA SER A 87 -17.47 -19.41 -6.24
C SER A 87 -17.68 -20.80 -5.66
N GLN A 88 -16.73 -21.71 -5.90
CA GLN A 88 -16.63 -23.00 -5.25
C GLN A 88 -16.28 -22.76 -3.78
N VAL A 89 -17.28 -22.32 -3.00
CA VAL A 89 -17.20 -22.15 -1.55
C VAL A 89 -17.13 -23.54 -0.96
N ILE A 90 -15.92 -24.06 -0.81
CA ILE A 90 -15.64 -25.26 -0.03
C ILE A 90 -16.12 -24.98 1.40
N THR A 91 -17.31 -25.48 1.72
CA THR A 91 -18.06 -25.09 2.92
C THR A 91 -17.54 -25.88 4.12
N ILE A 92 -16.36 -25.48 4.60
CA ILE A 92 -15.88 -25.84 5.95
C ILE A 92 -16.76 -25.12 6.99
N LYS A 93 -17.87 -25.76 7.34
CA LYS A 93 -18.91 -25.29 8.26
C LYS A 93 -18.34 -24.85 9.62
N PRO A 94 -18.26 -23.54 9.93
CA PRO A 94 -17.90 -23.05 11.25
C PRO A 94 -19.17 -23.08 12.11
N THR A 95 -19.26 -24.04 13.02
CA THR A 95 -20.44 -24.16 13.88
C THR A 95 -20.30 -23.22 15.07
N TYR A 96 -20.83 -22.00 15.01
CA TYR A 96 -21.41 -21.25 16.16
C TYR A 96 -22.36 -20.13 15.66
N PRO A 97 -23.42 -19.77 16.42
CA PRO A 97 -24.51 -18.92 15.91
C PRO A 97 -24.33 -17.42 16.18
N ALA A 98 -24.82 -16.58 15.25
CA ALA A 98 -25.09 -15.16 15.47
C ALA A 98 -26.32 -14.73 14.67
N SER A 99 -27.28 -14.05 15.31
CA SER A 99 -28.51 -13.53 14.67
C SER A 99 -28.34 -12.07 14.19
N PRO A 100 -29.19 -11.58 13.26
CA PRO A 100 -28.76 -10.52 12.34
C PRO A 100 -29.36 -9.12 12.60
N LEU A 101 -28.52 -8.09 12.43
CA LEU A 101 -28.86 -6.78 11.86
C LEU A 101 -27.66 -6.34 10.99
N GLY A 102 -27.79 -5.61 9.88
CA GLY A 102 -29.01 -5.06 9.27
C GLY A 102 -28.67 -3.76 8.53
N SER A 103 -28.04 -3.86 7.35
CA SER A 103 -27.54 -2.70 6.58
C SER A 103 -28.41 -2.41 5.34
N LYS A 104 -28.52 -1.13 4.96
CA LYS A 104 -29.27 -0.66 3.78
C LYS A 104 -28.36 0.04 2.77
N THR A 105 -28.68 -0.16 1.49
CA THR A 105 -27.95 0.31 0.32
C THR A 105 -28.42 1.68 -0.14
N GLU A 106 -27.49 2.57 -0.51
CA GLU A 106 -27.70 3.60 -1.56
C GLU A 106 -26.30 4.01 -2.09
N SER A 107 -25.88 3.54 -3.27
CA SER A 107 -26.16 4.05 -4.63
C SER A 107 -25.33 5.29 -5.01
N ALA A 108 -24.63 5.21 -6.14
CA ALA A 108 -23.75 6.27 -6.67
C ALA A 108 -24.46 7.14 -7.73
N VAL A 109 -23.95 8.36 -7.95
CA VAL A 109 -24.41 9.26 -9.01
C VAL A 109 -23.23 9.75 -9.85
N THR A 110 -23.38 9.63 -11.17
CA THR A 110 -22.34 9.95 -12.18
C THR A 110 -22.52 11.34 -12.78
N THR A 111 -21.44 12.11 -12.94
CA THR A 111 -21.39 13.27 -13.85
C THR A 111 -20.07 13.30 -14.65
N LYS A 112 -20.09 14.04 -15.76
CA LYS A 112 -19.17 13.96 -16.91
C LYS A 112 -18.19 15.15 -16.95
N PRO A 113 -16.94 14.98 -17.42
CA PRO A 113 -15.96 16.07 -17.46
C PRO A 113 -16.15 17.04 -18.65
N THR A 114 -15.65 18.26 -18.48
CA THR A 114 -15.36 19.26 -19.54
C THR A 114 -13.91 19.74 -19.39
N GLY A 115 -13.21 19.93 -20.50
CA GLY A 115 -11.79 20.32 -20.52
C GLY A 115 -11.55 21.81 -20.81
N GLY A 116 -10.34 22.29 -20.58
CA GLY A 116 -9.94 23.68 -20.83
C GLY A 116 -8.45 23.96 -20.56
N SER A 117 -7.66 23.89 -21.64
CA SER A 117 -6.25 24.29 -21.87
C SER A 117 -5.47 25.10 -20.81
N SER A 118 -4.18 24.76 -20.69
CA SER A 118 -3.11 25.63 -20.15
C SER A 118 -1.97 25.75 -21.18
N PRO A 119 -1.34 26.93 -21.35
CA PRO A 119 -0.22 27.11 -22.29
C PRO A 119 1.14 26.66 -21.74
N SER A 120 2.08 26.39 -22.64
CA SER A 120 3.47 26.03 -22.32
C SER A 120 4.33 27.23 -21.91
N VAL A 121 5.35 26.98 -21.07
CA VAL A 121 6.57 27.81 -20.97
C VAL A 121 7.82 26.92 -21.00
N THR A 122 8.95 27.52 -21.36
CA THR A 122 10.11 26.83 -21.97
C THR A 122 11.13 26.30 -20.95
N ALA A 123 11.92 25.30 -21.39
CA ALA A 123 13.03 24.73 -20.63
C ALA A 123 14.20 25.71 -20.39
N VAL A 124 15.01 25.40 -19.37
CA VAL A 124 16.38 25.93 -19.19
C VAL A 124 17.31 24.73 -18.97
N THR A 125 18.50 24.76 -19.57
CA THR A 125 19.43 23.62 -19.64
C THR A 125 20.82 24.03 -19.13
N THR A 126 21.30 23.39 -18.06
CA THR A 126 22.71 23.30 -17.62
C THR A 126 22.79 22.11 -16.65
N SER A 127 23.56 21.03 -16.78
CA SER A 127 24.88 20.69 -17.36
C SER A 127 26.01 20.62 -16.32
N GLN A 128 26.39 19.38 -15.96
CA GLN A 128 27.75 18.97 -15.52
C GLN A 128 28.25 19.53 -14.15
N ALA A 129 29.23 18.94 -13.46
CA ALA A 129 30.01 17.72 -13.71
C ALA A 129 30.42 16.99 -12.41
N SER A 130 30.95 15.78 -12.61
CA SER A 130 31.66 14.87 -11.72
C SER A 130 32.62 15.46 -10.67
N SER A 131 32.85 14.69 -9.60
CA SER A 131 34.22 14.38 -9.15
C SER A 131 34.25 13.07 -8.34
N ALA A 132 35.31 12.27 -8.52
CA ALA A 132 35.57 11.04 -7.79
C ALA A 132 37.06 10.97 -7.38
N THR A 133 37.34 10.56 -6.14
CA THR A 133 38.68 10.40 -5.54
C THR A 133 38.49 9.76 -4.16
N SER A 134 39.27 8.80 -3.67
CA SER A 134 40.18 7.84 -4.33
C SER A 134 40.42 6.65 -3.40
N GLN A 135 41.05 5.59 -3.92
CA GLN A 135 41.56 4.45 -3.14
C GLN A 135 42.97 4.76 -2.61
N PRO A 136 43.47 4.00 -1.62
CA PRO A 136 44.79 3.41 -1.81
C PRO A 136 44.83 1.89 -1.56
N THR A 137 45.72 1.21 -2.29
CA THR A 137 46.02 -0.22 -2.15
C THR A 137 47.38 -0.43 -1.48
N SER A 138 47.60 -1.60 -0.87
CA SER A 138 48.93 -2.04 -0.43
C SER A 138 49.01 -3.57 -0.31
N LYS A 139 49.99 -4.18 -0.98
CA LYS A 139 50.41 -5.59 -0.87
C LYS A 139 51.86 -5.71 -1.38
N PRO A 140 52.75 -6.41 -0.65
CA PRO A 140 53.53 -7.48 -1.29
C PRO A 140 53.65 -8.79 -0.46
N THR A 141 53.84 -9.91 -1.18
CA THR A 141 54.77 -11.07 -0.98
C THR A 141 55.13 -11.55 0.45
N SER A 142 55.14 -12.83 0.83
CA SER A 142 55.81 -14.04 0.26
C SER A 142 55.06 -15.34 0.62
N LEU A 143 54.95 -16.41 -0.19
CA LEU A 143 55.96 -17.38 -0.69
C LEU A 143 56.68 -18.22 0.38
N VAL A 144 56.23 -19.48 0.57
CA VAL A 144 56.98 -20.65 1.10
C VAL A 144 56.44 -21.94 0.42
N THR A 145 57.23 -23.02 0.33
CA THR A 145 57.03 -24.07 -0.70
C THR A 145 57.25 -25.52 -0.18
N SER A 146 56.22 -26.38 -0.27
CA SER A 146 56.30 -27.87 -0.37
C SER A 146 56.99 -28.66 0.80
N PRO A 147 57.05 -30.02 0.80
CA PRO A 147 56.45 -31.02 -0.10
C PRO A 147 55.54 -32.08 0.58
N SER A 148 54.95 -32.96 -0.24
CA SER A 148 54.38 -34.27 0.15
C SER A 148 55.38 -35.40 -0.19
N PRO A 149 55.18 -36.63 0.33
CA PRO A 149 55.01 -37.72 -0.65
C PRO A 149 53.97 -38.81 -0.30
N ALA A 150 53.36 -39.37 -1.36
CA ALA A 150 53.06 -40.80 -1.64
C ALA A 150 52.41 -41.69 -0.56
N ALA A 151 51.19 -42.21 -0.75
CA ALA A 151 50.81 -43.40 -1.56
C ALA A 151 51.07 -44.76 -0.84
N SER A 152 50.32 -45.85 -1.07
CA SER A 152 49.28 -46.18 -2.07
C SER A 152 47.91 -46.43 -1.37
N THR A 153 46.91 -47.24 -1.77
CA THR A 153 46.74 -48.32 -2.78
C THR A 153 45.24 -48.45 -3.17
N SER A 154 44.91 -49.23 -4.21
CA SER A 154 43.58 -49.35 -4.82
C SER A 154 42.82 -50.65 -4.51
N LYS A 155 41.49 -50.64 -4.72
CA LYS A 155 40.71 -51.74 -5.34
C LYS A 155 39.28 -51.34 -5.69
N THR A 156 38.89 -51.53 -6.95
CA THR A 156 37.50 -51.52 -7.46
C THR A 156 36.90 -52.93 -7.33
N PRO A 157 35.56 -53.09 -7.33
CA PRO A 157 34.90 -53.42 -8.59
C PRO A 157 33.52 -52.79 -8.81
N SER A 158 33.03 -52.88 -10.05
CA SER A 158 31.70 -52.51 -10.56
C SER A 158 31.26 -53.55 -11.61
N PRO A 159 30.00 -53.59 -12.06
CA PRO A 159 28.73 -53.19 -11.42
C PRO A 159 27.70 -54.34 -11.37
N ALA A 160 26.55 -54.13 -10.75
CA ALA A 160 25.35 -54.96 -10.92
C ALA A 160 24.10 -54.07 -11.00
N SER A 161 23.10 -54.47 -11.80
CA SER A 161 22.11 -53.53 -12.36
C SER A 161 20.67 -53.80 -11.92
N SER A 162 19.95 -52.70 -11.67
CA SER A 162 18.49 -52.54 -11.85
C SER A 162 17.54 -53.20 -10.82
N PRO A 163 16.27 -52.75 -10.76
CA PRO A 163 15.67 -51.56 -11.39
C PRO A 163 15.34 -50.43 -10.41
N ALA A 164 15.29 -49.19 -10.90
CA ALA A 164 14.71 -48.07 -10.16
C ALA A 164 13.18 -48.08 -10.30
N SER A 165 12.45 -48.21 -9.19
CA SER A 165 11.00 -47.95 -9.18
C SER A 165 10.72 -46.46 -9.01
N SER A 166 10.41 -45.79 -10.11
CA SER A 166 10.20 -44.34 -10.16
C SER A 166 8.84 -43.91 -9.59
N SER A 167 8.70 -43.87 -8.27
CA SER A 167 7.59 -43.20 -7.59
C SER A 167 7.82 -41.68 -7.54
N SER A 168 7.75 -41.02 -8.69
CA SER A 168 7.88 -39.57 -8.81
C SER A 168 6.61 -38.85 -8.34
N ALA A 169 6.32 -38.95 -7.04
CA ALA A 169 5.42 -38.03 -6.37
C ALA A 169 6.07 -36.64 -6.43
N ALA A 170 5.52 -35.75 -7.26
CA ALA A 170 5.94 -34.36 -7.27
C ALA A 170 5.67 -33.78 -5.86
N ALA A 171 6.74 -33.45 -5.14
CA ALA A 171 6.61 -32.87 -3.81
C ALA A 171 5.76 -31.58 -3.92
N PRO A 172 4.73 -31.40 -3.09
CA PRO A 172 3.89 -30.20 -3.15
C PRO A 172 4.79 -28.97 -2.98
N ALA A 173 4.56 -27.95 -3.80
CA ALA A 173 5.34 -26.72 -3.73
C ALA A 173 5.27 -26.17 -2.29
N PRO A 174 6.41 -25.93 -1.62
CA PRO A 174 6.43 -25.53 -0.22
C PRO A 174 5.91 -24.10 -0.09
N ASN A 175 4.59 -23.97 0.06
CA ASN A 175 3.98 -22.71 0.41
C ASN A 175 4.37 -22.35 1.86
N ASN A 176 4.78 -21.11 2.08
CA ASN A 176 5.17 -20.66 3.41
C ASN A 176 3.97 -20.58 4.40
N GLY A 177 2.76 -20.87 3.95
CA GLY A 177 1.51 -20.92 4.75
C GLY A 177 1.44 -22.02 5.81
N GLY A 178 2.44 -22.91 5.89
CA GLY A 178 2.64 -23.83 7.02
C GLY A 178 3.80 -23.46 7.95
N ILE A 179 4.59 -22.43 7.64
CA ILE A 179 5.80 -22.09 8.40
C ILE A 179 5.43 -21.19 9.58
N VAL A 180 5.36 -21.80 10.77
CA VAL A 180 5.51 -21.08 12.04
C VAL A 180 6.99 -20.70 12.16
N ALA A 181 7.35 -19.51 11.68
CA ALA A 181 8.74 -19.09 11.63
C ALA A 181 9.27 -18.73 13.04
N PRO A 182 10.58 -18.89 13.30
CA PRO A 182 11.15 -18.69 14.63
C PRO A 182 10.79 -17.34 15.27
N GLY A 183 10.61 -17.34 16.60
CA GLY A 183 10.25 -16.14 17.36
C GLY A 183 8.78 -15.72 17.26
N GLY A 184 7.88 -16.58 16.79
CA GLY A 184 6.44 -16.27 16.71
C GLY A 184 6.07 -15.42 15.51
N SER A 185 6.80 -15.58 14.40
CA SER A 185 6.55 -14.82 13.17
C SER A 185 5.58 -15.56 12.26
N SER A 186 4.47 -14.90 11.89
CA SER A 186 3.44 -15.44 11.00
C SER A 186 3.72 -15.07 9.54
N TYR A 187 3.52 -16.00 8.61
CA TYR A 187 3.48 -15.69 7.17
C TYR A 187 2.29 -14.78 6.86
N VAL A 188 2.55 -13.64 6.22
CA VAL A 188 1.55 -12.65 5.80
C VAL A 188 1.04 -12.96 4.40
N GLY A 189 1.90 -13.53 3.55
CA GLY A 189 1.58 -13.94 2.18
C GLY A 189 2.72 -13.69 1.20
N CYS A 190 2.46 -13.98 -0.07
CA CYS A 190 3.29 -13.52 -1.17
C CYS A 190 2.82 -12.11 -1.53
N VAL A 191 3.70 -11.11 -1.50
CA VAL A 191 3.30 -9.70 -1.66
C VAL A 191 4.06 -9.09 -2.83
N SER A 192 3.34 -8.46 -3.75
CA SER A 192 3.97 -7.79 -4.90
C SER A 192 4.81 -6.61 -4.46
N GLU A 193 5.85 -6.32 -5.22
CA GLU A 193 6.47 -5.00 -5.17
C GLU A 193 5.51 -3.88 -5.61
N ILE A 194 5.84 -2.64 -5.28
CA ILE A 194 5.07 -1.44 -5.66
C ILE A 194 5.72 -0.69 -6.82
N ASN A 195 4.90 -0.15 -7.73
CA ASN A 195 5.37 0.63 -8.87
C ASN A 195 6.21 1.84 -8.42
N GLY A 196 7.51 1.81 -8.75
CA GLY A 196 8.46 2.89 -8.45
C GLY A 196 8.99 2.94 -7.02
N GLY A 197 8.86 1.87 -6.24
CA GLY A 197 9.35 1.82 -4.85
C GLY A 197 9.68 0.41 -4.35
N ARG A 198 9.77 0.28 -3.03
CA ARG A 198 9.92 -1.00 -2.32
C ARG A 198 8.78 -1.18 -1.30
N THR A 199 8.25 -2.39 -1.23
CA THR A 199 7.11 -2.78 -0.37
C THR A 199 7.49 -2.92 1.09
N LEU A 200 8.75 -3.27 1.34
CA LEU A 200 9.43 -3.14 2.63
C LEU A 200 10.68 -2.28 2.38
N ASN A 201 10.68 -1.06 2.89
CA ASN A 201 11.61 0.01 2.48
C ASN A 201 12.50 0.57 3.60
N ALA A 202 12.43 0.01 4.82
CA ALA A 202 13.14 0.57 5.97
C ALA A 202 14.61 0.11 6.07
N TRP A 203 14.91 -1.12 5.65
CA TRP A 203 16.27 -1.67 5.57
C TRP A 203 16.31 -2.85 4.60
N SER A 204 17.46 -3.15 3.98
CA SER A 204 17.63 -4.35 3.15
C SER A 204 19.07 -4.86 3.08
N THR A 205 19.22 -6.11 2.67
CA THR A 205 20.51 -6.75 2.36
C THR A 205 20.32 -7.93 1.39
N ALA A 206 21.37 -8.36 0.70
CA ALA A 206 21.35 -9.54 -0.18
C ALA A 206 22.53 -10.46 0.17
N ARG A 207 22.26 -11.78 0.25
CA ARG A 207 23.26 -12.79 0.62
C ARG A 207 23.02 -14.12 -0.10
N ALA A 208 24.09 -14.80 -0.51
CA ALA A 208 24.01 -16.12 -1.14
C ALA A 208 23.48 -17.22 -0.19
N ASP A 209 23.59 -17.04 1.12
CA ASP A 209 23.12 -17.94 2.17
C ASP A 209 21.75 -17.54 2.77
N MET A 210 20.97 -16.69 2.09
CA MET A 210 19.68 -16.20 2.61
C MET A 210 18.72 -17.34 2.99
N SER A 211 18.00 -17.16 4.10
CA SER A 211 16.89 -18.01 4.53
C SER A 211 15.80 -17.13 5.16
N ILE A 212 14.60 -17.68 5.35
CA ILE A 212 13.49 -16.99 6.04
C ILE A 212 13.92 -16.62 7.47
N ASP A 213 14.54 -17.57 8.18
CA ASP A 213 15.00 -17.41 9.57
C ASP A 213 16.12 -16.37 9.67
N LEU A 214 17.06 -16.38 8.70
CA LEU A 214 18.13 -15.39 8.65
C LEU A 214 17.56 -14.00 8.41
N CYS A 215 16.66 -13.81 7.45
CA CYS A 215 16.04 -12.50 7.18
C CYS A 215 15.21 -12.01 8.39
N LEU A 216 14.40 -12.86 9.00
CA LEU A 216 13.67 -12.53 10.24
C LEU A 216 14.62 -12.11 11.37
N SER A 217 15.72 -12.83 11.57
CA SER A 217 16.72 -12.47 12.58
C SER A 217 17.41 -11.14 12.30
N LEU A 218 17.58 -10.77 11.03
CA LEU A 218 18.17 -9.50 10.61
C LEU A 218 17.17 -8.34 10.82
N CYS A 219 15.91 -8.50 10.39
CA CYS A 219 14.87 -7.48 10.61
C CYS A 219 14.59 -7.27 12.10
N SER A 220 14.52 -8.34 12.90
CA SER A 220 14.36 -8.24 14.36
C SER A 220 15.55 -7.54 15.04
N LYS A 221 16.78 -7.69 14.53
CA LYS A 221 17.94 -6.91 15.02
C LYS A 221 17.87 -5.42 14.69
N GLN A 222 17.12 -5.02 13.66
CA GLN A 222 16.81 -3.62 13.35
C GLN A 222 15.55 -3.10 14.07
N GLY A 223 14.89 -3.93 14.91
CA GLY A 223 13.60 -3.59 15.52
C GLY A 223 12.42 -3.57 14.53
N LEU A 224 12.58 -4.14 13.33
CA LEU A 224 11.60 -4.09 12.26
C LEU A 224 10.71 -5.35 12.26
N PRO A 225 9.38 -5.23 12.48
CA PRO A 225 8.49 -6.37 12.63
C PRO A 225 8.15 -7.11 11.33
N PHE A 226 8.27 -6.47 10.17
CA PHE A 226 8.08 -7.15 8.88
C PHE A 226 9.42 -7.52 8.27
N ALA A 227 9.51 -8.76 7.80
CA ALA A 227 10.60 -9.29 6.98
C ALA A 227 10.01 -9.82 5.67
N GLY A 228 10.66 -9.57 4.55
CA GLY A 228 10.27 -10.07 3.24
C GLY A 228 11.49 -10.53 2.48
N VAL A 229 11.47 -11.78 2.03
CA VAL A 229 12.55 -12.37 1.24
C VAL A 229 12.17 -12.42 -0.24
N GLU A 230 13.08 -12.01 -1.10
CA GLU A 230 12.90 -11.90 -2.56
C GLU A 230 14.03 -12.59 -3.34
N TYR A 231 13.76 -12.97 -4.59
CA TYR A 231 14.72 -13.50 -5.56
C TYR A 231 15.63 -14.64 -5.07
N GLY A 232 15.21 -15.39 -4.05
CA GLY A 232 16.01 -16.43 -3.40
C GLY A 232 17.11 -15.92 -2.44
N SER A 233 17.62 -14.70 -2.60
CA SER A 233 18.83 -14.19 -1.94
C SER A 233 18.69 -12.83 -1.26
N GLU A 234 17.61 -12.09 -1.50
CA GLU A 234 17.40 -10.75 -0.97
C GLU A 234 16.51 -10.77 0.28
N CYS A 235 16.74 -9.82 1.18
CA CYS A 235 15.98 -9.62 2.40
C CYS A 235 15.68 -8.13 2.58
N PHE A 236 14.41 -7.81 2.75
CA PHE A 236 13.87 -6.48 2.98
C PHE A 236 13.13 -6.46 4.32
N CYS A 237 13.27 -5.36 5.05
CA CYS A 237 12.68 -5.18 6.36
C CYS A 237 11.81 -3.91 6.37
N GLY A 238 10.72 -3.93 7.13
CA GLY A 238 9.80 -2.81 7.22
C GLY A 238 9.08 -2.71 8.56
N THR A 239 8.60 -1.51 8.83
CA THR A 239 7.69 -1.21 9.94
C THR A 239 6.25 -1.62 9.61
N GLN A 240 5.88 -1.49 8.33
CA GLN A 240 4.64 -1.95 7.72
C GLN A 240 4.90 -2.31 6.24
N LEU A 241 3.88 -2.85 5.57
CA LEU A 241 3.86 -2.95 4.11
C LEU A 241 3.46 -1.59 3.50
N ALA A 242 4.03 -1.24 2.35
CA ALA A 242 3.65 -0.02 1.63
C ALA A 242 2.14 -0.02 1.27
N PRO A 243 1.45 1.13 1.24
CA PRO A 243 -0.03 1.18 1.10
C PRO A 243 -0.56 0.65 -0.24
N ALA A 244 0.28 0.71 -1.29
CA ALA A 244 -0.02 0.17 -2.60
C ALA A 244 0.29 -1.34 -2.74
N ALA A 245 0.95 -1.95 -1.75
CA ALA A 245 1.30 -3.37 -1.79
C ALA A 245 0.05 -4.25 -1.76
N ARG A 246 0.06 -5.36 -2.50
CA ARG A 246 -1.06 -6.31 -2.56
C ARG A 246 -0.57 -7.70 -2.22
N VAL A 247 -1.26 -8.33 -1.27
CA VAL A 247 -1.07 -9.75 -0.99
C VAL A 247 -1.67 -10.52 -2.15
N ASP A 248 -0.83 -11.26 -2.87
CA ASP A 248 -1.25 -12.19 -3.92
C ASP A 248 -2.03 -13.34 -3.27
N PRO A 249 -3.23 -13.70 -3.77
CA PRO A 249 -4.08 -14.72 -3.16
C PRO A 249 -3.48 -16.14 -3.21
N GLY A 250 -2.34 -16.33 -3.90
CA GLY A 250 -1.41 -17.42 -3.60
C GLY A 250 -1.56 -18.66 -4.47
N ALA A 251 -0.97 -18.62 -5.67
CA ALA A 251 -0.74 -19.82 -6.49
C ALA A 251 0.53 -19.72 -7.35
N GLY A 252 1.71 -19.90 -6.74
CA GLY A 252 2.94 -20.28 -7.47
C GLY A 252 3.87 -19.16 -7.96
N PHE A 253 3.80 -17.93 -7.41
CA PHE A 253 4.69 -16.82 -7.83
C PHE A 253 5.72 -16.41 -6.78
N CYS A 254 5.51 -16.80 -5.52
CA CYS A 254 6.61 -17.01 -4.59
C CYS A 254 6.96 -18.50 -4.66
N ASP A 255 8.01 -18.82 -5.40
CA ASP A 255 8.47 -20.19 -5.70
C ASP A 255 10.01 -20.34 -5.62
N MET A 256 10.76 -19.22 -5.61
CA MET A 256 12.21 -19.22 -5.61
C MET A 256 12.77 -19.73 -4.28
N ARG A 257 13.50 -20.85 -4.34
CA ARG A 257 14.10 -21.48 -3.16
C ARG A 257 15.19 -20.59 -2.56
N CYS A 258 15.17 -20.43 -1.24
CA CYS A 258 16.14 -19.62 -0.50
C CYS A 258 17.60 -20.05 -0.75
N GLY A 259 18.53 -19.10 -0.71
CA GLY A 259 19.96 -19.28 -0.93
C GLY A 259 20.58 -20.37 -0.04
N GLY A 260 20.48 -20.20 1.27
CA GLY A 260 21.01 -21.09 2.30
C GLY A 260 20.06 -22.21 2.75
N ASN A 261 18.76 -22.16 2.43
CA ASN A 261 17.81 -23.22 2.78
C ASN A 261 16.87 -23.60 1.63
N LYS A 262 17.18 -24.69 0.91
CA LYS A 262 16.40 -25.12 -0.26
C LYS A 262 15.02 -25.71 0.06
N ALA A 263 14.67 -25.90 1.33
CA ALA A 263 13.32 -26.27 1.76
C ALA A 263 12.37 -25.06 1.91
N GLN A 264 12.92 -23.85 1.94
CA GLN A 264 12.17 -22.60 2.14
C GLN A 264 12.01 -21.81 0.82
N VAL A 265 10.93 -21.04 0.71
CA VAL A 265 10.68 -20.12 -0.40
C VAL A 265 11.02 -18.68 0.01
N CYS A 266 11.93 -18.07 -0.74
CA CYS A 266 12.38 -16.68 -0.58
C CYS A 266 11.86 -15.82 -1.75
N GLY A 267 10.54 -15.71 -1.82
CA GLY A 267 9.86 -14.85 -2.79
C GLY A 267 9.92 -15.35 -4.22
N GLY A 268 9.94 -14.42 -5.17
CA GLY A 268 10.00 -14.65 -6.61
C GLY A 268 10.59 -13.43 -7.33
N ARG A 269 10.11 -13.15 -8.54
CA ARG A 269 10.44 -11.92 -9.28
C ARG A 269 9.47 -10.80 -8.91
N SER A 270 9.95 -9.69 -8.35
CA SER A 270 9.15 -8.55 -7.90
C SER A 270 8.09 -8.95 -6.85
N LEU A 271 8.40 -9.95 -6.03
CA LEU A 271 7.48 -10.63 -5.12
C LEU A 271 8.19 -11.12 -3.86
N LEU A 272 7.82 -10.55 -2.71
CA LEU A 272 8.38 -10.92 -1.42
C LEU A 272 7.52 -12.01 -0.77
N SER A 273 8.16 -13.04 -0.21
CA SER A 273 7.49 -13.85 0.82
C SER A 273 7.60 -13.12 2.14
N VAL A 274 6.48 -12.51 2.58
CA VAL A 274 6.43 -11.61 3.74
C VAL A 274 6.02 -12.36 4.99
N PHE A 275 6.72 -12.06 6.09
CA PHE A 275 6.45 -12.51 7.44
C PHE A 275 6.31 -11.30 8.36
N LYS A 276 5.48 -11.43 9.40
CA LYS A 276 5.34 -10.45 10.48
C LYS A 276 5.66 -11.10 11.82
N ASN A 277 6.63 -10.57 12.54
CA ASN A 277 6.83 -10.89 13.94
C ASN A 277 5.71 -10.26 14.78
N ALA A 278 4.83 -11.08 15.35
CA ALA A 278 3.70 -10.61 16.13
C ALA A 278 4.09 -10.09 17.53
N SER A 279 5.27 -10.47 18.06
CA SER A 279 5.78 -9.94 19.33
C SER A 279 6.41 -8.55 19.19
N MET A 280 6.60 -8.06 17.96
CA MET A 280 7.13 -6.73 17.66
C MET A 280 5.99 -5.81 17.21
N ALA A 281 5.56 -4.93 18.10
CA ALA A 281 4.77 -3.77 17.72
C ALA A 281 5.70 -2.75 17.04
N GLY A 282 5.66 -2.70 15.72
CA GLY A 282 6.26 -1.57 14.97
C GLY A 282 5.47 -0.29 15.18
N PRO A 283 5.93 0.83 14.58
CA PRO A 283 5.18 2.06 14.62
C PRO A 283 3.82 1.88 13.98
N ALA A 284 2.82 2.48 14.61
CA ALA A 284 1.44 2.47 14.18
C ALA A 284 0.85 3.88 14.32
N ILE A 285 -0.33 4.09 13.77
CA ILE A 285 -1.16 5.27 14.08
C ILE A 285 -1.92 4.95 15.38
N PRO A 286 -1.66 5.63 16.51
CA PRO A 286 -2.43 5.41 17.73
C PRO A 286 -3.93 5.72 17.53
N PRO A 287 -4.87 4.90 18.05
CA PRO A 287 -6.29 5.16 17.88
C PRO A 287 -6.78 6.39 18.68
N LYS A 288 -6.01 6.82 19.67
CA LYS A 288 -6.25 7.99 20.53
C LYS A 288 -4.98 8.80 20.72
N ALA A 289 -5.15 10.07 21.07
CA ALA A 289 -4.06 11.01 21.35
C ALA A 289 -4.40 12.00 22.48
N GLY A 290 -3.36 12.45 23.18
CA GLY A 290 -3.43 13.49 24.22
C GLY A 290 -3.81 12.93 25.59
N ASP A 291 -3.87 13.80 26.59
CA ASP A 291 -4.13 13.38 27.97
C ASP A 291 -5.52 12.72 28.11
N GLY A 292 -5.55 11.54 28.74
CA GLY A 292 -6.75 10.67 28.78
C GLY A 292 -7.21 10.10 27.43
N GLY A 293 -6.48 10.34 26.35
CA GLY A 293 -6.93 10.05 24.98
C GLY A 293 -8.08 10.95 24.54
N ALA A 294 -8.02 12.25 24.86
CA ALA A 294 -9.05 13.25 24.57
C ALA A 294 -9.36 13.44 23.07
N PHE A 295 -8.44 13.06 22.18
CA PHE A 295 -8.65 13.03 20.74
C PHE A 295 -8.66 11.58 20.25
N ALA A 296 -9.46 11.29 19.22
CA ALA A 296 -9.44 10.03 18.48
C ALA A 296 -8.87 10.27 17.07
N PHE A 297 -8.27 9.24 16.47
CA PHE A 297 -7.79 9.32 15.09
C PHE A 297 -8.96 9.55 14.10
N ALA A 298 -8.82 10.54 13.22
CA ALA A 298 -9.85 10.99 12.28
C ALA A 298 -9.55 10.62 10.82
N GLY A 299 -8.41 9.97 10.57
CA GLY A 299 -7.91 9.58 9.24
C GLY A 299 -6.67 10.37 8.78
N CYS A 300 -5.98 9.82 7.79
CA CYS A 300 -4.95 10.49 7.00
C CYS A 300 -5.62 11.35 5.91
N TYR A 301 -5.05 12.53 5.64
CA TYR A 301 -5.55 13.49 4.65
C TYR A 301 -4.42 13.94 3.72
N GLU A 302 -4.74 14.22 2.45
CA GLU A 302 -3.78 14.80 1.51
C GLU A 302 -3.51 16.26 1.89
N GLU A 303 -2.24 16.64 1.98
CA GLU A 303 -1.90 18.06 2.10
C GLU A 303 -1.98 18.77 0.76
N SER A 304 -2.48 20.00 0.82
CA SER A 304 -2.92 20.77 -0.34
C SER A 304 -3.00 22.25 -0.01
N SER A 305 -3.22 23.11 -1.01
CA SER A 305 -3.50 24.52 -0.79
C SER A 305 -5.01 24.78 -0.98
N PRO A 306 -5.75 25.23 0.06
CA PRO A 306 -5.32 25.53 1.43
C PRO A 306 -5.18 24.30 2.34
N ARG A 307 -4.16 24.33 3.21
CA ARG A 307 -3.79 23.29 4.19
C ARG A 307 -4.96 22.75 5.01
N ALA A 308 -4.93 21.47 5.38
CA ALA A 308 -6.03 20.83 6.10
C ALA A 308 -6.30 21.43 7.51
N LEU A 309 -5.23 21.79 8.23
CA LEU A 309 -5.26 22.38 9.58
C LEU A 309 -4.45 23.70 9.61
N PRO A 310 -5.08 24.88 9.42
CA PRO A 310 -4.35 26.12 9.12
C PRO A 310 -4.23 27.12 10.29
N ALA A 311 -4.45 26.74 11.56
CA ALA A 311 -4.64 27.72 12.64
C ALA A 311 -3.42 27.96 13.55
N ALA A 312 -2.72 26.92 13.98
CA ALA A 312 -1.50 27.02 14.77
C ALA A 312 -0.55 25.87 14.41
N VAL A 313 0.75 26.06 14.61
CA VAL A 313 1.80 25.10 14.24
C VAL A 313 2.93 25.08 15.26
N THR A 314 3.56 23.93 15.44
CA THR A 314 4.88 23.77 16.07
C THR A 314 5.67 22.65 15.38
N ASN A 315 6.98 22.61 15.56
CA ASN A 315 7.90 21.63 15.01
C ASN A 315 8.91 21.27 16.11
N ASP A 316 9.03 19.97 16.45
CA ASP A 316 9.81 19.51 17.59
C ASP A 316 10.55 18.19 17.27
N GLY A 317 11.82 18.07 17.66
CA GLY A 317 12.59 16.84 17.52
C GLY A 317 12.10 15.70 18.42
N GLY A 318 11.40 16.03 19.51
CA GLY A 318 10.70 15.11 20.40
C GLY A 318 9.23 14.90 20.05
N MET A 319 8.78 15.22 18.83
CA MET A 319 7.37 15.12 18.45
C MET A 319 6.81 13.70 18.63
N THR A 320 5.64 13.63 19.25
CA THR A 320 4.82 12.41 19.40
C THR A 320 3.35 12.75 19.16
N VAL A 321 2.53 11.73 18.90
CA VAL A 321 1.09 11.89 18.68
C VAL A 321 0.41 12.58 19.88
N ASP A 322 0.80 12.21 21.10
CA ASP A 322 0.28 12.86 22.30
C ASP A 322 0.83 14.28 22.52
N ALA A 323 2.10 14.55 22.20
CA ALA A 323 2.67 15.90 22.32
C ALA A 323 1.93 16.89 21.40
N CYS A 324 1.63 16.50 20.16
CA CYS A 324 0.84 17.33 19.26
C CYS A 324 -0.59 17.55 19.76
N ALA A 325 -1.27 16.48 20.19
CA ALA A 325 -2.62 16.57 20.74
C ALA A 325 -2.67 17.50 21.96
N ARG A 326 -1.72 17.38 22.90
CA ARG A 326 -1.57 18.29 24.07
C ARG A 326 -1.34 19.74 23.67
N PHE A 327 -0.47 19.99 22.68
CA PHE A 327 -0.19 21.33 22.18
C PHE A 327 -1.45 22.00 21.62
N CYS A 328 -2.22 21.28 20.79
CA CYS A 328 -3.48 21.79 20.25
C CYS A 328 -4.58 21.90 21.33
N ASP A 329 -4.63 20.98 22.29
CA ASP A 329 -5.61 20.97 23.38
C ASP A 329 -5.52 22.21 24.27
N ARG A 330 -4.29 22.52 24.73
CA ARG A 330 -3.99 23.69 25.60
C ARG A 330 -4.32 25.03 24.95
N GLN A 331 -4.42 25.08 23.62
CA GLN A 331 -4.82 26.26 22.84
C GLN A 331 -6.32 26.27 22.48
N GLY A 332 -7.11 25.31 22.97
CA GLY A 332 -8.54 25.23 22.72
C GLY A 332 -8.92 24.81 21.30
N PHE A 333 -8.02 24.10 20.59
CA PHE A 333 -8.33 23.52 19.29
C PHE A 333 -9.10 22.19 19.43
N ALA A 334 -9.83 21.84 18.37
CA ALA A 334 -10.65 20.62 18.30
C ALA A 334 -10.02 19.54 17.41
N PHE A 335 -9.04 19.93 16.61
CA PHE A 335 -8.25 19.08 15.73
C PHE A 335 -6.76 19.32 15.95
N ALA A 336 -6.00 18.24 15.94
CA ALA A 336 -4.55 18.19 15.89
C ALA A 336 -4.16 17.33 14.68
N GLY A 337 -3.01 17.56 14.06
CA GLY A 337 -2.58 16.75 12.94
C GLY A 337 -1.07 16.81 12.74
N LEU A 338 -0.49 15.68 12.38
CA LEU A 338 0.96 15.50 12.34
C LEU A 338 1.44 15.32 10.90
N GLU A 339 2.55 15.95 10.55
CA GLU A 339 3.21 15.85 9.25
C GLU A 339 4.74 15.76 9.40
N TYR A 340 5.42 15.18 8.41
CA TYR A 340 6.89 15.07 8.33
C TYR A 340 7.58 14.52 9.60
N GLY A 341 6.90 13.69 10.39
CA GLY A 341 7.45 13.06 11.61
C GLY A 341 7.63 13.99 12.82
N ARG A 342 7.70 15.31 12.60
CA ARG A 342 8.11 16.32 13.59
C ARG A 342 7.15 17.51 13.71
N GLU A 343 6.26 17.71 12.75
CA GLU A 343 5.43 18.91 12.64
C GLU A 343 4.03 18.64 13.17
N CYS A 344 3.50 19.57 13.95
CA CYS A 344 2.18 19.51 14.55
C CYS A 344 1.36 20.74 14.15
N TRP A 345 0.19 20.50 13.60
CA TRP A 345 -0.73 21.50 13.08
C TRP A 345 -2.08 21.41 13.81
N CYS A 346 -2.70 22.55 14.13
CA CYS A 346 -3.96 22.62 14.88
C CYS A 346 -5.06 23.34 14.10
N ALA A 347 -6.32 22.99 14.36
CA ALA A 347 -7.46 23.81 13.92
C ALA A 347 -8.71 23.66 14.80
N LYS A 348 -9.63 24.63 14.67
CA LYS A 348 -11.00 24.53 15.22
C LYS A 348 -11.94 23.71 14.32
N ALA A 349 -11.62 23.61 13.04
CA ALA A 349 -12.28 22.74 12.06
C ALA A 349 -11.31 22.41 10.91
N ILE A 350 -11.39 21.19 10.37
CA ILE A 350 -10.72 20.81 9.12
C ILE A 350 -11.27 21.68 7.96
N THR A 351 -10.41 22.12 7.05
CA THR A 351 -10.82 22.92 5.88
C THR A 351 -11.70 22.14 4.90
N PRO A 352 -12.61 22.80 4.15
CA PRO A 352 -13.47 22.12 3.16
C PRO A 352 -12.71 21.47 1.99
N ALA A 353 -11.44 21.89 1.76
CA ALA A 353 -10.59 21.36 0.70
C ALA A 353 -9.91 20.03 1.06
N ALA A 354 -9.75 19.73 2.36
CA ALA A 354 -8.98 18.58 2.83
C ALA A 354 -9.63 17.24 2.43
N ARG A 355 -8.92 16.49 1.58
CA ARG A 355 -9.35 15.17 1.10
C ARG A 355 -8.82 14.09 2.04
N LYS A 356 -9.66 13.15 2.45
CA LYS A 356 -9.17 11.90 3.06
C LYS A 356 -8.36 11.13 2.01
N THR A 357 -7.34 10.43 2.46
CA THR A 357 -6.56 9.51 1.65
C THR A 357 -6.43 8.16 2.35
N ASP A 358 -5.66 7.23 1.80
CA ASP A 358 -5.38 5.96 2.48
C ASP A 358 -4.61 6.21 3.79
N ASP A 359 -5.00 5.56 4.88
CA ASP A 359 -4.39 5.80 6.19
C ASP A 359 -2.90 5.40 6.22
N GLY A 360 -2.49 4.46 5.37
CA GLY A 360 -1.09 4.06 5.20
C GLY A 360 -0.19 5.12 4.55
N ARG A 361 -0.72 6.21 3.97
CA ARG A 361 0.10 7.36 3.54
C ARG A 361 0.61 8.20 4.71
N CYS A 362 0.16 7.93 5.94
CA CYS A 362 0.70 8.50 7.15
C CYS A 362 1.72 7.51 7.76
N ASP A 363 2.83 7.30 7.03
CA ASP A 363 3.87 6.28 7.27
C ASP A 363 5.20 6.83 7.83
N MET A 364 5.32 8.15 8.02
CA MET A 364 6.52 8.77 8.55
C MET A 364 6.55 8.68 10.07
N GLN A 365 7.63 8.11 10.62
CA GLN A 365 7.76 7.87 12.05
C GLN A 365 7.87 9.18 12.84
N CYS A 366 7.30 9.17 14.05
CA CYS A 366 7.43 10.27 15.00
C CYS A 366 8.88 10.46 15.44
N ALA A 367 9.40 11.69 15.38
CA ALA A 367 10.78 11.99 15.77
C ALA A 367 11.08 11.63 17.24
N GLY A 368 10.14 11.90 18.15
CA GLY A 368 10.21 11.52 19.57
C GLY A 368 9.62 10.15 19.93
N ALA A 369 9.15 9.37 18.95
CA ALA A 369 8.58 8.03 19.15
C ALA A 369 8.90 7.07 17.99
N ALA A 370 10.12 7.16 17.47
CA ALA A 370 10.63 6.28 16.41
C ALA A 370 10.45 4.79 16.81
N GLY A 371 10.13 3.94 15.84
CA GLY A 371 9.81 2.53 16.06
C GLY A 371 8.47 2.25 16.75
N SER A 372 7.71 3.25 17.21
CA SER A 372 6.46 3.05 17.97
C SER A 372 5.25 3.89 17.54
N GLN A 373 5.44 5.06 16.91
CA GLN A 373 4.34 5.87 16.41
C GLN A 373 4.63 6.45 15.01
N TYR A 374 3.58 6.61 14.20
CA TYR A 374 3.58 7.45 13.00
C TYR A 374 3.08 8.86 13.31
N CYS A 375 3.59 9.84 12.56
CA CYS A 375 3.38 11.28 12.68
C CYS A 375 3.22 11.92 11.29
N GLY A 376 2.24 11.44 10.50
CA GLY A 376 1.99 11.91 9.13
C GLY A 376 2.86 11.24 8.07
N GLY A 377 3.01 11.89 6.92
CA GLY A 377 3.73 11.37 5.76
C GLY A 377 4.16 12.50 4.81
N SER A 378 4.77 12.13 3.69
CA SER A 378 5.24 13.08 2.67
C SER A 378 4.07 13.70 1.89
N GLY A 379 3.61 14.88 2.32
CA GLY A 379 2.41 15.52 1.76
C GLY A 379 1.10 14.88 2.24
N ALA A 380 1.13 14.25 3.43
CA ALA A 380 -0.03 13.61 4.03
C ALA A 380 -0.06 13.88 5.54
N ILE A 381 -1.18 14.39 6.04
CA ILE A 381 -1.35 14.81 7.43
C ILE A 381 -2.25 13.83 8.21
N GLN A 382 -1.73 13.37 9.35
CA GLN A 382 -2.37 12.40 10.23
C GLN A 382 -3.27 13.12 11.24
N ILE A 383 -4.57 13.26 10.96
CA ILE A 383 -5.46 14.12 11.75
C ILE A 383 -6.13 13.35 12.90
N TYR A 384 -6.17 14.00 14.06
CA TYR A 384 -6.88 13.61 15.28
C TYR A 384 -7.96 14.66 15.60
N SER A 385 -9.06 14.22 16.20
CA SER A 385 -10.18 15.11 16.57
C SER A 385 -10.79 14.76 17.92
N LYS A 386 -11.22 15.78 18.67
CA LYS A 386 -12.08 15.61 19.85
C LYS A 386 -13.46 15.05 19.45
N ALA A 387 -14.12 14.39 20.40
CA ALA A 387 -15.51 13.96 20.21
C ALA A 387 -16.42 15.16 19.86
N GLY A 388 -17.30 14.99 18.87
CA GLY A 388 -18.22 16.04 18.41
C GLY A 388 -17.59 17.17 17.58
N ALA A 389 -16.28 17.13 17.30
CA ALA A 389 -15.61 18.15 16.49
C ALA A 389 -16.14 18.16 15.04
N LYS A 390 -16.63 19.31 14.58
CA LYS A 390 -17.25 19.41 13.25
C LYS A 390 -16.20 19.64 12.15
N LYS A 391 -16.28 18.86 11.07
CA LYS A 391 -15.74 19.28 9.77
C LYS A 391 -16.45 20.56 9.33
N ARG A 392 -15.74 21.50 8.71
CA ARG A 392 -16.38 22.73 8.20
C ARG A 392 -17.14 22.42 6.91
N SER A 393 -18.42 22.10 7.04
CA SER A 393 -19.35 22.10 5.90
C SER A 393 -19.30 23.47 5.19
N PRO A 394 -19.49 23.52 3.86
CA PRO A 394 -19.79 24.76 3.15
C PRO A 394 -21.12 25.35 3.64
N GLY A 395 -21.07 26.20 4.67
CA GLY A 395 -22.21 26.97 5.16
C GLY A 395 -22.59 28.09 4.18
N PRO A 396 -23.88 28.47 4.07
CA PRO A 396 -24.37 29.41 3.06
C PRO A 396 -24.08 30.89 3.37
N ASP A 397 -22.92 31.20 3.94
CA ASP A 397 -22.55 32.53 4.44
C ASP A 397 -22.09 33.54 3.36
N HIS A 398 -22.34 33.25 2.08
CA HIS A 398 -22.42 34.29 1.04
C HIS A 398 -23.30 33.91 -0.17
N VAL A 399 -24.62 33.88 0.02
CA VAL A 399 -25.56 34.01 -1.11
C VAL A 399 -25.72 35.50 -1.42
N THR A 400 -24.92 36.02 -2.35
CA THR A 400 -25.14 37.33 -2.95
C THR A 400 -26.42 37.30 -3.79
N ARG A 401 -27.53 37.73 -3.19
CA ARG A 401 -28.80 37.88 -3.90
C ARG A 401 -28.66 39.04 -4.89
N VAL A 402 -28.67 38.74 -6.19
CA VAL A 402 -28.50 39.74 -7.25
C VAL A 402 -29.69 40.70 -7.25
N GLY A 403 -29.46 41.95 -6.86
CA GLY A 403 -30.32 43.07 -7.23
C GLY A 403 -30.13 43.41 -8.70
N GLY A 404 -31.20 43.82 -9.39
CA GLY A 404 -31.20 44.09 -10.84
C GLY A 404 -30.40 45.32 -11.27
N ASP A 405 -29.70 45.97 -10.34
CA ASP A 405 -29.08 47.28 -10.40
C ASP A 405 -27.55 47.26 -10.17
N GLY A 406 -26.96 46.07 -10.04
CA GLY A 406 -25.54 45.84 -10.35
C GLY A 406 -24.49 46.45 -9.43
N ARG A 407 -24.84 46.92 -8.23
CA ARG A 407 -23.89 47.46 -7.23
C ARG A 407 -23.93 46.68 -5.90
N PRO A 408 -22.78 46.30 -5.31
CA PRO A 408 -22.76 45.59 -4.03
C PRO A 408 -23.12 46.52 -2.88
N THR A 409 -24.21 46.24 -2.17
CA THR A 409 -24.66 46.99 -0.98
C THR A 409 -24.46 46.17 0.30
N VAL A 410 -23.77 46.74 1.28
CA VAL A 410 -23.44 46.05 2.55
C VAL A 410 -24.59 46.19 3.55
N VAL A 411 -25.53 45.24 3.51
CA VAL A 411 -26.63 45.19 4.48
C VAL A 411 -26.13 44.68 5.83
N LYS A 412 -25.78 45.60 6.74
CA LYS A 412 -25.56 45.27 8.16
C LYS A 412 -26.86 44.84 8.82
N THR A 413 -27.08 43.54 8.99
CA THR A 413 -28.21 43.00 9.76
C THR A 413 -28.06 43.34 11.24
N VAL A 414 -28.67 44.44 11.68
CA VAL A 414 -28.79 44.79 13.11
C VAL A 414 -29.70 43.77 13.79
N ARG A 415 -29.10 42.95 14.66
CA ARG A 415 -29.79 41.84 15.36
C ARG A 415 -30.68 42.39 16.48
N MET A 416 -31.92 42.76 16.17
CA MET A 416 -32.89 43.24 17.17
C MET A 416 -33.10 42.24 18.31
N VAL A 417 -32.67 42.62 19.52
CA VAL A 417 -32.97 41.89 20.75
C VAL A 417 -34.38 42.25 21.20
N ARG A 418 -35.33 41.33 21.03
CA ARG A 418 -36.68 41.47 21.60
C ARG A 418 -36.60 41.44 23.13
N ARG A 419 -36.83 42.57 23.79
CA ARG A 419 -37.08 42.61 25.25
C ARG A 419 -38.37 41.83 25.57
N GLY A 420 -38.28 40.85 26.46
CA GLY A 420 -39.44 40.11 26.95
C GLY A 420 -40.35 41.00 27.79
N ARG A 421 -41.67 40.98 27.52
CA ARG A 421 -42.66 41.72 28.30
C ARG A 421 -43.18 40.81 29.42
N PHE A 422 -42.76 41.08 30.66
CA PHE A 422 -43.24 40.34 31.83
C PHE A 422 -44.76 40.50 31.98
N GLY A 423 -45.46 39.39 32.21
CA GLY A 423 -46.88 39.40 32.51
C GLY A 423 -47.13 39.35 34.03
N ARG A 424 -48.02 40.21 34.53
CA ARG A 424 -48.80 39.96 35.75
C ARG A 424 -50.28 40.04 35.40
N ARG A 425 -51.11 39.24 36.06
CA ARG A 425 -52.57 39.27 36.00
C ARG A 425 -53.11 39.49 37.42
N GLU A 426 -53.78 40.61 37.63
CA GLU A 426 -54.76 40.87 38.69
C GLU A 426 -55.62 42.01 38.12
N LYS A 427 -56.81 41.70 37.58
CA LYS A 427 -58.11 41.45 38.22
C LYS A 427 -58.81 42.72 38.72
N TYR A 428 -60.07 42.84 38.28
CA TYR A 428 -61.13 43.73 38.77
C TYR A 428 -61.28 43.66 40.31
N GLY A 429 -61.85 44.66 41.00
CA GLY A 429 -62.40 45.94 40.52
C GLY A 429 -63.66 46.36 41.29
N PHE A 430 -63.84 47.68 41.45
CA PHE A 430 -64.69 48.36 42.46
C PHE A 430 -64.21 48.19 43.91
#